data_AF-A0A433ZQC5-F1
#
_entry.id   AF-A0A433ZQC5-F1
#
_cell.length_a   1.000
_cell.length_b   1.000
_cell.length_c   1.000
_cell.angle_alpha   90.00
_cell.angle_beta   90.00
_cell.angle_gamma   90.00
#
_symmetry.space_group_name_H-M   'P 1'
#
loop_
_entity.id
_entity.type
_entity.pdbx_description
1 polymer ?
#
loop_
_entity_poly.entity_id
_entity_poly.type
_entity_poly.pdbx_seq_one_letter_code
_entity_poly.pdbx_strand_id
1 'polypeptide(L)'
;MKYIFDKKTNAFYPVALQQEYENAEMWPESGVGVTEDVFAYFRNPPEGKMLGSDKQGNPVWVNVPPLTHKQHVAIAETQKQALIAEANQKTQLWQTQLMLDIITAEDKASLTEWMLYVQKVRVVDTSTAPDIIWPEKPE
;
A
#
# COMPACT_ATOMS: atom_id res chain seq x y z
N MET A 1 -10.98 17.65 29.47
CA MET A 1 -10.87 16.64 28.41
C MET A 1 -11.33 17.29 27.12
N LYS A 2 -10.53 17.21 26.03
CA LYS A 2 -10.85 17.85 24.73
C LYS A 2 -11.27 16.84 23.65
N TYR A 3 -10.96 15.57 23.87
CA TYR A 3 -11.23 14.48 22.93
C TYR A 3 -11.84 13.29 23.66
N ILE A 4 -12.61 12.50 22.92
CA ILE A 4 -13.03 11.14 23.29
C ILE A 4 -12.24 10.17 22.43
N PHE A 5 -11.55 9.21 23.04
CA PHE A 5 -10.92 8.11 22.33
C PHE A 5 -11.84 6.88 22.36
N ASP A 6 -12.17 6.34 21.19
CA ASP A 6 -12.97 5.13 21.07
C ASP A 6 -12.08 3.93 20.72
N LYS A 7 -12.13 2.91 21.58
CA LYS A 7 -11.35 1.67 21.41
C LYS A 7 -11.80 0.82 20.22
N LYS A 8 -13.06 0.96 19.75
CA LYS A 8 -13.61 0.15 18.66
C LYS A 8 -13.04 0.61 17.32
N THR A 9 -12.94 1.91 17.11
CA THR A 9 -12.38 2.52 15.91
C THR A 9 -10.89 2.87 16.03
N ASN A 10 -10.34 2.85 17.26
CA ASN A 10 -9.02 3.38 17.59
C ASN A 10 -8.84 4.83 17.09
N ALA A 11 -9.86 5.67 17.27
CA ALA A 11 -9.88 7.04 16.79
C ALA A 11 -10.16 8.05 17.91
N PHE A 12 -9.68 9.28 17.71
CA PHE A 12 -9.96 10.41 18.59
C PHE A 12 -11.04 11.31 17.98
N TYR A 13 -12.07 11.59 18.77
CA TYR A 13 -13.20 12.43 18.41
C TYR A 13 -13.12 13.74 19.20
N PRO A 14 -12.93 14.90 18.54
CA PRO A 14 -12.91 16.18 19.23
C PRO A 14 -14.29 16.52 19.79
N VAL A 15 -14.37 16.82 21.09
CA VAL A 15 -15.62 17.19 21.76
C VAL A 15 -16.24 18.45 21.16
N ALA A 16 -15.41 19.35 20.61
CA ALA A 16 -15.87 20.55 19.93
C ALA A 16 -16.76 20.28 18.70
N LEU A 17 -16.64 19.10 18.06
CA LEU A 17 -17.42 18.71 16.88
C LEU A 17 -18.51 17.68 17.22
N GLN A 18 -18.81 17.47 18.50
CA GLN A 18 -19.73 16.41 18.95
C GLN A 18 -21.08 16.45 18.20
N GLN A 19 -21.71 17.62 18.12
CA GLN A 19 -23.01 17.76 17.45
C GLN A 19 -22.96 17.36 15.97
N GLU A 20 -21.86 17.66 15.28
CA GLU A 20 -21.69 17.30 13.86
C GLU A 20 -21.57 15.79 13.69
N TYR A 21 -20.80 15.14 14.55
CA TYR A 21 -20.67 13.68 14.56
C TYR A 21 -21.97 12.98 14.95
N GLU A 22 -22.72 13.52 15.92
CA GLU A 22 -24.03 12.98 16.31
C GLU A 22 -25.04 13.09 15.17
N ASN A 23 -25.10 14.23 14.47
CA ASN A 23 -25.97 14.42 13.30
C ASN A 23 -25.62 13.46 12.14
N ALA A 24 -24.36 13.04 12.05
CA ALA A 24 -23.88 12.08 11.07
C ALA A 24 -23.90 10.62 11.58
N GLU A 25 -24.41 10.36 12.79
CA GLU A 25 -24.42 9.04 13.43
C GLU A 25 -23.01 8.41 13.57
N MET A 26 -21.97 9.25 13.64
CA MET A 26 -20.56 8.85 13.75
C MET A 26 -19.98 9.07 15.15
N TRP A 27 -20.71 9.73 16.04
CA TRP A 27 -20.25 9.93 17.42
C TRP A 27 -20.14 8.58 18.15
N PRO A 28 -19.03 8.31 18.86
CA PRO A 28 -18.84 7.01 19.48
C PRO A 28 -19.84 6.78 20.62
N GLU A 29 -20.47 5.60 20.63
CA GLU A 29 -21.36 5.17 21.72
C GLU A 29 -20.64 5.07 23.07
N SER A 30 -19.32 4.83 23.05
CA SER A 30 -18.47 4.70 24.23
C SER A 30 -17.06 5.22 23.93
N GLY A 31 -16.42 5.81 24.92
CA GLY A 31 -15.01 6.19 24.80
C GLY A 31 -14.45 6.76 26.09
N VAL A 32 -13.13 6.91 26.13
CA VAL A 32 -12.42 7.49 27.26
C VAL A 32 -12.09 8.95 26.95
N GLY A 33 -12.42 9.85 27.85
CA GLY A 33 -12.06 11.26 27.72
C GLY A 33 -10.56 11.48 27.93
N VAL A 34 -9.91 12.14 26.97
CA VAL A 34 -8.47 12.42 27.00
C VAL A 34 -8.16 13.91 26.84
N THR A 35 -6.95 14.31 27.22
CA THR A 35 -6.45 15.68 27.08
C THR A 35 -5.87 15.92 25.69
N GLU A 36 -5.59 17.18 25.37
CA GLU A 36 -4.90 17.56 24.14
C GLU A 36 -3.48 17.00 24.08
N ASP A 37 -2.76 16.95 25.21
CA ASP A 37 -1.40 16.41 25.26
C ASP A 37 -1.37 14.91 24.91
N VAL A 38 -2.37 14.15 25.39
CA VAL A 38 -2.53 12.74 25.03
C VAL A 38 -2.79 12.60 23.53
N PHE A 39 -3.73 13.38 22.98
CA PHE A 39 -3.98 13.38 21.54
C PHE A 39 -2.73 13.76 20.73
N ALA A 40 -2.00 14.80 21.14
CA ALA A 40 -0.79 15.27 20.48
C ALA A 40 0.32 14.20 20.48
N TYR A 41 0.48 13.46 21.57
CA TYR A 41 1.40 12.33 21.66
C TYR A 41 1.05 11.24 20.64
N PHE A 42 -0.24 10.89 20.50
CA PHE A 42 -0.71 9.84 19.60
C PHE A 42 -0.91 10.25 18.14
N ARG A 43 -0.57 11.49 17.76
CA ARG A 43 -0.60 11.93 16.36
C ARG A 43 0.55 11.39 15.51
N ASN A 44 1.68 11.08 16.13
CA ASN A 44 2.89 10.68 15.42
C ASN A 44 3.29 9.26 15.84
N PRO A 45 2.90 8.22 15.09
CA PRO A 45 3.28 6.85 15.40
C PRO A 45 4.80 6.65 15.30
N PRO A 46 5.43 6.03 16.32
CA PRO A 46 6.79 5.52 16.19
C PRO A 46 6.91 4.47 15.09
N GLU A 47 8.12 4.22 14.61
CA GLU A 47 8.39 3.19 13.61
C GLU A 47 7.87 1.81 14.06
N GLY A 48 7.15 1.12 13.17
CA GLY A 48 6.56 -0.19 13.44
C GLY A 48 5.41 -0.18 14.45
N LYS A 49 4.93 0.99 14.89
CA LYS A 49 3.80 1.13 15.81
C LYS A 49 2.58 1.73 15.12
N MET A 50 1.41 1.41 15.64
CA MET A 50 0.14 2.05 15.30
C MET A 50 -0.67 2.32 16.55
N LEU A 51 -1.63 3.24 16.44
CA LEU A 51 -2.57 3.55 17.52
C LEU A 51 -3.47 2.34 17.77
N GLY A 52 -3.53 1.91 19.03
CA GLY A 52 -4.44 0.89 19.52
C GLY A 52 -4.99 1.28 20.88
N SER A 53 -5.61 0.32 21.55
CA SER A 53 -6.22 0.50 22.86
C SER A 53 -5.78 -0.58 23.84
N ASP A 54 -5.62 -0.20 25.11
CA ASP A 54 -5.39 -1.16 26.19
C ASP A 54 -6.70 -1.80 26.68
N LYS A 55 -6.61 -2.69 27.68
CA LYS A 55 -7.79 -3.35 28.27
C LYS A 55 -8.78 -2.37 28.94
N GLN A 56 -8.32 -1.18 29.33
CA GLN A 56 -9.14 -0.13 29.93
C GLN A 56 -9.73 0.81 28.89
N GLY A 57 -9.34 0.69 27.61
CA GLY A 57 -9.80 1.53 26.52
C GLY A 57 -8.99 2.82 26.35
N ASN A 58 -7.83 2.95 26.99
CA ASN A 58 -6.94 4.09 26.78
C ASN A 58 -6.11 3.90 25.50
N PRO A 59 -5.74 4.98 24.81
CA PRO A 59 -4.86 4.90 23.65
C PRO A 59 -3.47 4.41 24.04
N VAL A 60 -2.92 3.49 23.25
CA VAL A 60 -1.56 2.95 23.42
C VAL A 60 -0.92 2.66 22.06
N TRP A 61 0.41 2.66 21.99
CA TRP A 61 1.13 2.22 20.80
C TRP A 61 1.21 0.70 20.77
N VAL A 62 0.57 0.08 19.78
CA VAL A 62 0.66 -1.36 19.51
C VAL A 62 1.57 -1.61 18.30
N ASN A 63 2.13 -2.81 18.19
CA ASN A 63 2.90 -3.17 17.00
C ASN A 63 1.97 -3.23 15.77
N VAL A 64 2.44 -2.70 14.64
CA VAL A 64 1.78 -2.94 13.36
C VAL A 64 1.78 -4.46 13.12
N PRO A 65 0.61 -5.09 12.88
CA PRO A 65 0.58 -6.50 12.61
C PRO A 65 1.34 -6.81 11.31
N PRO A 66 1.99 -7.97 11.21
CA PRO A 66 2.58 -8.38 9.94
C PRO A 66 1.50 -8.45 8.85
N LEU A 67 1.89 -8.20 7.61
CA LEU A 67 0.99 -8.33 6.49
C LEU A 67 0.45 -9.76 6.39
N THR A 68 -0.82 -9.87 6.06
CA THR A 68 -1.42 -11.16 5.74
C THR A 68 -0.88 -11.67 4.40
N HIS A 69 -0.90 -12.99 4.21
CA HIS A 69 -0.55 -13.58 2.91
C HIS A 69 -1.35 -12.96 1.75
N LYS A 70 -2.66 -12.73 1.93
CA LYS A 70 -3.49 -12.05 0.92
C LYS A 70 -2.98 -10.65 0.56
N GLN A 71 -2.50 -9.88 1.53
CA GLN A 71 -1.89 -8.57 1.28
C GLN A 71 -0.56 -8.71 0.54
N HIS A 72 0.28 -9.68 0.89
CA HIS A 72 1.50 -9.98 0.15
C HIS A 72 1.23 -10.34 -1.31
N VAL A 73 0.23 -11.18 -1.58
CA VAL A 73 -0.20 -11.53 -2.94
C VAL A 73 -0.69 -10.30 -3.70
N ALA A 74 -1.48 -9.42 -3.08
CA ALA A 74 -1.94 -8.19 -3.71
C ALA A 74 -0.79 -7.22 -4.08
N ILE A 75 0.21 -7.11 -3.21
CA ILE A 75 1.44 -6.34 -3.47
C ILE A 75 2.20 -6.96 -4.64
N ALA A 76 2.37 -8.29 -4.63
CA ALA A 76 3.04 -9.01 -5.71
C ALA A 76 2.36 -8.84 -7.06
N GLU A 77 1.03 -8.90 -7.12
CA GLU A 77 0.27 -8.63 -8.36
C GLU A 77 0.46 -7.19 -8.85
N THR A 78 0.47 -6.22 -7.94
CA THR A 78 0.74 -4.82 -8.30
C THR A 78 2.15 -4.65 -8.86
N GLN A 79 3.15 -5.30 -8.24
CA GLN A 79 4.52 -5.31 -8.74
C GLN A 79 4.62 -5.96 -10.12
N LYS A 80 3.93 -7.09 -10.34
CA LYS A 80 3.86 -7.75 -11.65
C LYS A 80 3.37 -6.80 -12.74
N GLN A 81 2.29 -6.07 -12.48
CA GLN A 81 1.75 -5.10 -13.43
C GLN A 81 2.71 -3.93 -13.65
N ALA A 82 3.37 -3.44 -12.60
CA ALA A 82 4.36 -2.37 -12.70
C ALA A 82 5.56 -2.78 -13.57
N LEU A 83 6.11 -3.98 -13.39
CA LEU A 83 7.23 -4.50 -14.20
C LEU A 83 6.85 -4.67 -15.68
N ILE A 84 5.62 -5.10 -15.96
CA ILE A 84 5.10 -5.20 -17.33
C ILE A 84 4.92 -3.81 -17.94
N ALA A 85 4.36 -2.87 -17.18
CA ALA A 85 4.15 -1.50 -17.64
C ALA A 85 5.47 -0.79 -17.96
N GLU A 86 6.48 -0.96 -17.10
CA GLU A 86 7.83 -0.43 -17.30
C GLU A 86 8.45 -0.97 -18.60
N ALA A 87 8.38 -2.29 -18.82
CA ALA A 87 8.89 -2.91 -20.04
C ALA A 87 8.18 -2.39 -21.30
N ASN A 88 6.86 -2.24 -21.24
CA ASN A 88 6.08 -1.67 -22.36
C ASN A 88 6.47 -0.22 -22.63
N GLN A 89 6.71 0.58 -21.59
CA GLN A 89 7.15 1.96 -21.73
C GLN A 89 8.56 2.03 -22.35
N LYS A 90 9.52 1.22 -21.87
CA LYS A 90 10.89 1.18 -22.41
C LYS A 90 10.90 0.78 -23.89
N THR A 91 10.01 -0.14 -24.28
CA THR A 91 9.97 -0.70 -25.64
C THR A 91 9.06 0.04 -26.62
N GLN A 92 8.36 1.10 -26.19
CA GLN A 92 7.33 1.77 -26.99
C GLN A 92 7.86 2.34 -28.32
N LEU A 93 9.05 2.94 -28.31
CA LEU A 93 9.67 3.50 -29.52
C LEU A 93 10.03 2.39 -30.52
N TRP A 94 10.66 1.32 -30.05
CA TRP A 94 11.03 0.18 -30.89
C TRP A 94 9.79 -0.51 -31.48
N GLN A 95 8.71 -0.64 -30.72
CA GLN A 95 7.43 -1.16 -31.24
C GLN A 95 6.89 -0.29 -32.38
N THR A 96 7.01 1.04 -32.27
CA THR A 96 6.61 1.99 -33.33
C THR A 96 7.50 1.87 -34.55
N GLN A 97 8.83 1.80 -34.38
CA GLN A 97 9.77 1.60 -35.47
C GLN A 97 9.56 0.26 -36.19
N LEU A 98 9.25 -0.81 -35.46
CA LEU A 98 8.94 -2.12 -36.02
C LEU A 98 7.66 -2.07 -36.87
N MET A 99 6.62 -1.38 -36.39
CA MET A 99 5.36 -1.20 -37.12
C MET A 99 5.54 -0.41 -38.43
N LEU A 100 6.48 0.51 -38.46
CA LEU A 100 6.83 1.31 -39.64
C LEU A 100 7.87 0.64 -40.54
N ASP A 101 8.38 -0.54 -40.18
CA ASP A 101 9.46 -1.26 -40.86
C ASP A 101 10.78 -0.45 -40.98
N ILE A 102 11.07 0.40 -39.97
CA ILE A 102 12.28 1.25 -39.90
C ILE A 102 13.20 0.90 -38.72
N ILE A 103 12.89 -0.18 -37.98
CA ILE A 103 13.66 -0.60 -36.82
C ILE A 103 15.05 -1.11 -37.21
N THR A 104 16.07 -0.78 -36.41
CA THR A 104 17.42 -1.32 -36.58
C THR A 104 17.50 -2.78 -36.13
N ALA A 105 18.54 -3.51 -36.55
CA ALA A 105 18.74 -4.90 -36.12
C ALA A 105 18.99 -4.98 -34.61
N GLU A 106 19.72 -3.99 -34.08
CA GLU A 106 20.06 -3.84 -32.67
C GLU A 106 18.82 -3.55 -31.83
N ASP A 107 18.01 -2.56 -32.21
CA ASP A 107 16.76 -2.23 -31.50
C ASP A 107 15.77 -3.39 -31.53
N LYS A 108 15.72 -4.15 -32.63
CA LYS A 108 14.88 -5.35 -32.75
C LYS A 108 15.33 -6.47 -31.82
N ALA A 109 16.63 -6.66 -31.62
CA ALA A 109 17.16 -7.62 -30.66
C ALA A 109 16.76 -7.22 -29.24
N SER A 110 16.98 -5.95 -28.85
CA SER A 110 16.58 -5.41 -27.55
C SER A 110 15.06 -5.54 -27.31
N LEU A 111 14.24 -5.18 -28.30
CA LEU A 111 12.79 -5.36 -28.21
C LEU A 111 12.41 -6.82 -27.94
N THR A 112 13.09 -7.77 -28.59
CA THR A 112 12.82 -9.20 -28.39
C THR A 112 13.15 -9.64 -26.96
N GLU A 113 14.29 -9.23 -26.43
CA GLU A 113 14.69 -9.54 -25.05
C GLU A 113 13.71 -8.98 -24.02
N TRP A 114 13.27 -7.74 -24.20
CA TRP A 114 12.28 -7.10 -23.34
C TRP A 114 10.90 -7.77 -23.44
N MET A 115 10.49 -8.25 -24.61
CA MET A 115 9.24 -9.02 -24.75
C MET A 115 9.33 -10.41 -24.12
N LEU A 116 10.49 -11.08 -24.18
CA LEU A 116 10.73 -12.33 -23.46
C LEU A 116 10.71 -12.12 -21.94
N TYR A 117 11.29 -11.02 -21.46
CA TYR A 117 11.18 -10.62 -20.06
C TYR A 117 9.72 -10.44 -19.62
N VAL A 118 8.90 -9.71 -20.39
CA VAL A 118 7.46 -9.54 -20.10
C VAL A 118 6.75 -10.89 -20.03
N GLN A 119 7.06 -11.83 -20.93
CA GLN A 119 6.48 -13.18 -20.89
C GLN A 119 6.86 -13.91 -19.60
N LYS A 120 8.14 -13.86 -19.20
CA LYS A 120 8.60 -14.45 -17.93
C LYS A 120 7.87 -13.84 -16.73
N VAL A 121 7.74 -12.50 -16.69
CA VAL A 121 7.04 -11.80 -15.60
C VAL A 121 5.56 -12.18 -15.55
N ARG A 122 4.89 -12.32 -16.70
CA ARG A 122 3.47 -12.70 -16.79
C ARG A 122 3.17 -14.07 -16.20
N VAL A 123 4.09 -15.02 -16.31
CA VAL A 123 3.90 -16.39 -15.79
C VAL A 123 4.37 -16.57 -14.35
N VAL A 124 4.92 -15.52 -13.71
CA VAL A 124 5.25 -15.55 -12.27
C VAL A 124 3.98 -15.80 -11.45
N ASP A 125 4.03 -16.82 -10.59
CA ASP A 125 2.99 -17.16 -9.63
C ASP A 125 3.10 -16.31 -8.37
N THR A 126 2.23 -15.31 -8.26
CA THR A 126 2.18 -14.37 -7.13
C THR A 126 1.59 -14.98 -5.87
N SER A 127 0.95 -16.14 -5.94
CA SER A 127 0.42 -16.85 -4.77
C SER A 127 1.51 -17.39 -3.86
N THR A 128 2.77 -17.35 -4.29
CA THR A 128 3.95 -17.73 -3.50
C THR A 128 4.51 -16.58 -2.64
N ALA A 129 3.86 -15.41 -2.65
CA ALA A 129 4.30 -14.25 -1.88
C ALA A 129 4.41 -14.55 -0.36
N PRO A 130 5.40 -13.97 0.34
CA PRO A 130 6.29 -12.88 -0.09
C PRO A 130 7.53 -13.32 -0.89
N ASP A 131 7.85 -14.61 -0.93
CA ASP A 131 9.11 -15.14 -1.43
C ASP A 131 9.12 -15.33 -2.96
N ILE A 132 8.89 -14.24 -3.70
CA ILE A 132 8.86 -14.25 -5.17
C ILE A 132 10.22 -13.88 -5.74
N ILE A 133 10.71 -14.73 -6.65
CA ILE A 133 11.87 -14.43 -7.48
C ILE A 133 11.39 -13.81 -8.78
N TRP A 134 11.61 -12.51 -8.94
CA TRP A 134 11.28 -11.80 -10.17
C TRP A 134 12.33 -12.07 -11.27
N PRO A 135 11.92 -12.21 -12.54
CA PRO A 135 12.86 -12.27 -13.65
C PRO A 135 13.80 -11.06 -13.66
N GLU A 136 15.04 -11.27 -14.08
CA GLU A 136 15.99 -10.18 -14.26
C GLU A 136 15.65 -9.34 -15.49
N LYS A 137 15.78 -8.02 -15.37
CA LYS A 137 15.54 -7.09 -16.46
C LYS A 137 16.68 -7.21 -17.49
N PRO A 138 16.37 -7.16 -18.80
CA PRO A 138 17.39 -7.01 -19.84
C PRO A 138 18.09 -5.65 -19.74
N GLU A 139 19.23 -5.50 -20.44
CA GLU A 139 19.94 -4.22 -20.53
C GLU A 139 19.17 -3.16 -21.36
#